data_AF-A0A1Z4NB43-F1
#
_entry.id   AF-A0A1Z4NB43-F1
#
_cell.length_a   1.000
_cell.length_b   1.000
_cell.length_c   1.000
_cell.angle_alpha   90.00
_cell.angle_beta   90.00
_cell.angle_gamma   90.00
#
_symmetry.space_group_name_H-M   'P 1'
#
loop_
_entity.id
_entity.type
_entity.pdbx_description
1 polymer ?
#
loop_
_entity_poly.entity_id
_entity_poly.type
_entity_poly.pdbx_seq_one_letter_code
_entity_poly.pdbx_strand_id
1 'polypeptide(L)'
;MLPKTRIQEISPLTFCRKIKSAYSGMSLQTVETQESERGTFKEYCSILSQELDIPFKTVQIKWGPGIEFPNMPQRTRSMLKFVLIARLLEMKQIQAA
;
A
#
# COMPACT_ATOMS: atom_id res chain seq x y z
N MET A 1 8.33 23.81 21.12
CA MET A 1 7.28 22.86 20.72
C MET A 1 7.68 22.25 19.39
N LEU A 2 7.97 20.95 19.34
CA LEU A 2 8.29 20.28 18.07
C LEU A 2 7.10 20.44 17.13
N PRO A 3 7.29 20.92 15.89
CA PRO A 3 6.20 21.03 14.94
C PRO A 3 5.62 19.61 14.80
N LYS A 4 4.33 19.46 15.11
CA LYS A 4 3.58 18.26 14.78
C LYS A 4 3.54 18.22 13.26
N THR A 5 4.58 17.67 12.64
CA THR A 5 4.57 17.27 11.24
C THR A 5 3.46 16.23 11.12
N ARG A 6 2.23 16.72 10.90
CA ARG A 6 1.10 15.88 10.55
C ARG A 6 1.42 15.33 9.17
N ILE A 7 2.15 14.23 9.18
CA ILE A 7 2.37 13.39 8.02
C ILE A 7 0.97 13.01 7.55
N GLN A 8 0.54 13.62 6.43
CA GLN A 8 -0.78 13.32 5.85
C GLN A 8 -0.90 11.80 5.66
N GLU A 9 -1.96 11.22 6.22
CA GLU A 9 -2.27 9.80 6.05
C GLU A 9 -2.49 9.49 4.56
N ILE A 10 -2.17 8.26 4.16
CA ILE A 10 -2.45 7.78 2.80
C ILE A 10 -3.50 6.69 2.88
N SER A 11 -4.37 6.61 1.88
CA SER A 11 -5.35 5.53 1.82
C SER A 11 -4.67 4.19 1.50
N PRO A 12 -5.26 3.06 1.92
CA PRO A 12 -4.83 1.71 1.51
C PRO A 12 -4.71 1.58 -0.02
N LEU A 13 -5.67 2.13 -0.76
CA LEU A 13 -5.66 2.16 -2.21
C LEU A 13 -4.41 2.87 -2.75
N THR A 14 -4.13 4.09 -2.26
CA THR A 14 -2.98 4.88 -2.69
C THR A 14 -1.66 4.18 -2.36
N PHE A 15 -1.60 3.52 -1.20
CA PHE A 15 -0.46 2.72 -0.79
C PHE A 15 -0.21 1.59 -1.79
N CYS A 16 -1.22 0.76 -2.07
CA CYS A 16 -1.13 -0.37 -2.98
C CYS A 16 -0.74 0.06 -4.40
N ARG A 17 -1.33 1.14 -4.92
CA ARG A 17 -1.01 1.71 -6.24
C ARG A 17 0.45 2.09 -6.36
N LYS A 18 0.99 2.77 -5.34
CA LYS A 18 2.38 3.23 -5.35
C LYS A 18 3.37 2.08 -5.22
N ILE A 19 3.09 1.09 -4.40
CA ILE A 19 3.91 -0.12 -4.31
C ILE A 19 3.87 -0.91 -5.62
N LYS A 20 2.68 -1.11 -6.20
CA LYS A 20 2.53 -1.80 -7.49
C LYS A 20 3.25 -1.09 -8.63
N SER A 21 3.14 0.23 -8.71
CA SER A 21 3.88 1.05 -9.68
C SER A 21 5.38 0.87 -9.51
N ALA A 22 5.88 0.86 -8.27
CA ALA A 22 7.30 0.65 -7.99
C ALA A 22 7.78 -0.76 -8.41
N TYR A 23 7.00 -1.82 -8.12
CA TYR A 23 7.39 -3.20 -8.49
C TYR A 23 7.34 -3.48 -9.98
N SER A 24 6.33 -2.95 -10.66
CA SER A 24 6.13 -3.18 -12.09
C SER A 24 6.95 -2.25 -12.99
N GLY A 25 7.53 -1.18 -12.41
CA GLY A 25 8.16 -0.10 -13.19
C GLY A 25 7.17 0.72 -14.01
N MET A 26 5.86 0.47 -13.88
CA MET A 26 4.82 1.20 -14.60
C MET A 26 4.52 2.55 -13.95
N SER A 27 4.05 3.50 -14.75
CA SER A 27 3.55 4.77 -14.21
C SER A 27 2.30 4.56 -13.35
N LEU A 28 2.06 5.45 -12.38
CA LEU A 28 0.86 5.40 -11.54
C LEU A 28 -0.43 5.43 -12.36
N GLN A 29 -0.49 6.26 -13.41
CA GLN A 29 -1.65 6.33 -14.29
C GLN A 29 -1.91 5.00 -15.02
N THR A 30 -0.84 4.30 -15.42
CA THR A 30 -0.95 2.97 -16.02
C THR A 30 -1.50 1.95 -15.02
N VAL A 31 -1.06 2.01 -13.76
CA VAL A 31 -1.62 1.15 -12.70
C VAL A 31 -3.11 1.42 -12.53
N GLU A 32 -3.52 2.68 -12.41
CA GLU A 32 -4.93 3.06 -12.23
C GLU A 32 -5.84 2.63 -13.38
N THR A 33 -5.35 2.70 -14.61
CA THR A 33 -6.11 2.32 -15.81
C THR A 33 -6.22 0.81 -16.04
N GLN A 34 -5.29 0.02 -15.47
CA GLN A 34 -5.28 -1.44 -15.57
C GLN A 34 -5.96 -2.13 -14.37
N GLU A 35 -6.48 -1.35 -13.42
CA GLU A 35 -7.20 -1.90 -12.27
C GLU A 35 -8.56 -2.48 -12.69
N SER A 36 -8.86 -3.67 -12.17
CA SER A 36 -10.22 -4.22 -12.19
C SER A 36 -10.54 -4.74 -10.79
N GLU A 37 -11.68 -4.34 -10.22
CA GLU A 37 -12.00 -4.63 -8.82
C GLU A 37 -11.86 -6.12 -8.45
N ARG A 38 -12.25 -7.03 -9.34
CA ARG A 38 -12.12 -8.48 -9.11
C ARG A 38 -10.69 -9.00 -9.17
N GLY A 39 -9.86 -8.50 -10.08
CA GLY A 39 -8.47 -8.96 -10.24
C GLY A 39 -7.52 -8.30 -9.25
N THR A 40 -7.72 -7.01 -9.00
CA THR A 40 -6.84 -6.15 -8.20
C THR A 40 -7.01 -6.40 -6.70
N PHE A 41 -8.19 -6.75 -6.21
CA PHE A 41 -8.39 -6.95 -4.78
C PHE A 41 -7.46 -8.01 -4.17
N LYS A 42 -7.31 -9.16 -4.85
CA LYS A 42 -6.40 -10.23 -4.39
C LYS A 42 -4.95 -9.76 -4.38
N GLU A 43 -4.53 -9.04 -5.41
CA GLU A 43 -3.18 -8.48 -5.52
C GLU A 43 -2.90 -7.47 -4.40
N TYR A 44 -3.85 -6.57 -4.12
CA TYR A 44 -3.71 -5.60 -3.04
C TYR A 44 -3.74 -6.23 -1.65
N CYS A 45 -4.51 -7.31 -1.48
CA CYS A 45 -4.42 -8.11 -0.27
C CYS A 45 -3.02 -8.70 -0.09
N SER A 46 -2.38 -9.16 -1.18
CA SER A 46 -1.01 -9.69 -1.15
C SER A 46 0.00 -8.59 -0.82
N ILE A 47 -0.10 -7.43 -1.47
CA ILE A 47 0.77 -6.27 -1.19
C ILE A 47 0.68 -5.88 0.28
N LEU A 48 -0.53 -5.67 0.79
CA LEU A 48 -0.72 -5.29 2.20
C LEU A 48 -0.24 -6.38 3.17
N SER A 49 -0.45 -7.66 2.82
CA SER A 49 0.00 -8.79 3.62
C SER A 49 1.52 -8.82 3.75
N GLN A 50 2.22 -8.67 2.63
CA GLN A 50 3.68 -8.70 2.57
C GLN A 50 4.30 -7.46 3.21
N GLU A 51 3.79 -6.27 2.89
CA GLU A 51 4.41 -5.01 3.31
C GLU A 51 4.17 -4.68 4.78
N LEU A 52 3.11 -5.23 5.37
CA LEU A 52 2.75 -4.99 6.76
C LEU A 52 3.06 -6.19 7.66
N ASP A 53 3.55 -7.29 7.10
CA ASP A 53 3.75 -8.58 7.77
C ASP A 53 2.47 -9.04 8.50
N ILE A 54 1.35 -9.00 7.77
CA ILE A 54 0.03 -9.36 8.28
C ILE A 54 -0.51 -10.53 7.47
N PRO A 55 -1.12 -11.56 8.09
CA PRO A 55 -1.63 -12.71 7.35
C PRO A 55 -2.62 -12.30 6.26
N PHE A 56 -2.46 -12.83 5.04
CA PHE A 56 -3.32 -12.54 3.90
C PHE A 56 -4.82 -12.70 4.22
N LYS A 57 -5.18 -13.75 4.96
CA LYS A 57 -6.57 -13.99 5.39
C LYS A 57 -7.12 -12.89 6.29
N THR A 58 -6.27 -12.28 7.12
CA THR A 58 -6.66 -11.13 7.95
C THR A 58 -6.97 -9.93 7.06
N VAL A 59 -6.11 -9.63 6.09
CA VAL A 59 -6.34 -8.54 5.12
C VAL A 59 -7.62 -8.77 4.31
N GLN A 60 -7.73 -9.95 3.70
CA GLN A 60 -8.82 -10.31 2.79
C GLN A 60 -10.19 -10.32 3.47
N ILE A 61 -10.27 -10.82 4.71
CA ILE A 61 -11.56 -11.07 5.38
C ILE A 61 -11.89 -9.95 6.36
N LYS A 62 -10.91 -9.49 7.16
CA LYS A 62 -11.19 -8.59 8.29
C LYS A 62 -11.18 -7.12 7.92
N TRP A 63 -10.45 -6.71 6.88
CA TRP A 63 -10.33 -5.29 6.51
C TRP A 63 -11.44 -4.80 5.57
N GLY A 64 -12.41 -5.66 5.29
CA GLY A 64 -13.59 -5.34 4.48
C GLY A 64 -13.40 -5.66 3.01
N PRO A 65 -14.52 -5.77 2.26
CA PRO A 65 -14.49 -6.08 0.84
C PRO A 65 -14.00 -4.87 0.03
N GLY A 66 -13.40 -5.15 -1.12
CA GLY A 66 -12.98 -4.13 -2.10
C GLY A 66 -11.60 -3.53 -1.82
N ILE A 67 -11.10 -2.77 -2.80
CA ILE A 67 -9.73 -2.23 -2.83
C ILE A 67 -9.48 -1.09 -1.83
N GLU A 68 -10.53 -0.59 -1.18
CA GLU A 68 -10.48 0.52 -0.22
C GLU A 68 -10.18 0.07 1.22
N PHE A 69 -10.41 -1.21 1.55
CA PHE A 69 -10.17 -1.78 2.88
C PHE A 69 -10.78 -0.94 4.04
N PRO A 70 -12.11 -0.71 4.04
CA PRO A 70 -12.78 0.24 4.94
C PRO A 70 -12.57 -0.07 6.43
N ASN A 71 -12.36 -1.35 6.79
CA ASN A 71 -12.19 -1.81 8.17
C ASN A 71 -10.72 -1.96 8.57
N MET A 72 -9.77 -1.43 7.78
CA MET A 72 -8.36 -1.43 8.17
C MET A 72 -8.18 -0.68 9.51
N PRO A 73 -7.48 -1.25 10.52
CA PRO A 73 -7.26 -0.58 11.80
C PRO A 73 -6.55 0.78 11.64
N GLN A 74 -6.96 1.78 12.43
CA GLN A 74 -6.37 3.13 12.33
C GLN A 74 -4.85 3.13 12.53
N ARG A 75 -4.36 2.34 13.50
CA ARG A 75 -2.92 2.18 13.74
C ARG A 75 -2.19 1.71 12.47
N THR A 76 -2.74 0.74 11.76
CA THR A 76 -2.18 0.22 10.51
C THR A 76 -2.23 1.27 9.41
N ARG A 77 -3.34 2.02 9.27
CA ARG A 77 -3.44 3.14 8.30
C ARG A 77 -2.37 4.19 8.52
N SER A 78 -2.15 4.60 9.78
CA SER A 78 -1.13 5.59 10.12
C SER A 78 0.30 5.09 9.84
N MET A 79 0.52 3.76 9.81
CA MET A 79 1.82 3.16 9.46
C MET A 79 2.09 3.11 7.96
N LEU A 80 1.06 3.06 7.10
CA LEU A 80 1.21 2.87 5.64
C LEU A 80 2.21 3.83 5.00
N LYS A 81 2.20 5.10 5.41
CA LYS A 81 3.10 6.10 4.83
C LYS A 81 4.57 5.87 5.18
N PHE A 82 4.84 5.43 6.42
CA PHE A 82 6.21 5.10 6.83
C PHE A 82 6.72 3.88 6.07
N VAL A 83 5.89 2.84 5.96
CA VAL A 83 6.20 1.62 5.20
C VAL A 83 6.46 1.96 3.73
N LEU A 84 5.60 2.78 3.11
CA LEU A 84 5.77 3.22 1.73
C LEU A 84 7.10 3.94 1.52
N ILE A 85 7.45 4.88 2.39
CA ILE A 85 8.70 5.64 2.28
C ILE A 85 9.89 4.69 2.42
N ALA A 86 9.89 3.81 3.42
CA ALA A 86 10.97 2.84 3.65
C ALA A 86 11.18 1.95 2.41
N ARG A 87 10.11 1.39 1.84
CA ARG A 87 10.21 0.54 0.65
C ARG A 87 10.69 1.26 -0.59
N LEU A 88 10.18 2.47 -0.85
CA LEU A 88 10.65 3.25 -1.99
C LEU A 88 12.14 3.62 -1.86
N LEU A 89 12.66 3.78 -0.64
CA LEU A 89 14.09 4.00 -0.41
C LEU A 89 14.90 2.72 -0.65
N GLU A 90 14.46 1.57 -0.13
CA GLU A 90 15.12 0.28 -0.37
C GLU A 90 15.21 -0.05 -1.86
N MET A 91 14.12 0.13 -2.61
CA MET A 91 14.11 -0.16 -4.05
C MET A 91 15.04 0.76 -4.84
N LYS A 92 15.18 2.02 -4.44
CA LYS A 92 16.15 2.95 -5.04
C LYS A 92 17.60 2.54 -4.78
N GLN A 93 17.89 2.02 -3.58
CA GLN A 93 19.24 1.53 -3.25
C GLN A 93 19.59 0.32 -4.09
N ILE A 94 18.64 -0.61 -4.31
CA ILE A 94 18.84 -1.79 -5.15
C ILE A 94 19.10 -1.41 -6.62
N GLN A 95 18.46 -0.36 -7.14
CA GLN A 95 18.66 0.10 -8.52
C GLN A 95 19.98 0.87 -8.74
N ALA A 96 20.61 1.35 -7.66
CA ALA A 96 21.85 2.12 -7.72
C ALA A 96 23.11 1.28 -7.46
N ALA A 97 22.95 0.01 -7.05
CA ALA A 97 24.01 -0.96 -6.82
C ALA A 97 24.18 -1.87 -8.04
#